data_AF-A0A3B8QDI0-F1
#
_entry.id   AF-A0A3B8QDI0-F1
#
_cell.length_a   1.000
_cell.length_b   1.000
_cell.length_c   1.000
_cell.angle_alpha   90.00
_cell.angle_beta   90.00
_cell.angle_gamma   90.00
#
_symmetry.space_group_name_H-M   'P 1'
#
loop_
_entity.id
_entity.type
_entity.pdbx_description
1 polymer ?
#
loop_
_entity_poly.entity_id
_entity_poly.type
_entity_poly.pdbx_seq_one_letter_code
_entity_poly.pdbx_strand_id
1 'polypeptide(L)'
;MTDPKRLNTQELVSYLAENAGHWIESQRAQHRVHADPLPDTTLAALSGFFEKGTLDRTRIRHVPSIENPPFYQEFEEAGEAFPLDFTVWAAITFGDVILVNGEQVPGPPSHSVVFHEMVHVVQYDELGIHEFARRYVTPFVQSRFNYMSIPLESVAFDLQGRFEERSGNSFSAEEEIRSRIGAPGLPYAGSGRAD
;
A
#
# COMPACT_ATOMS: atom_id res chain seq x y z
N MET A 1 -4.36 20.95 -18.18
CA MET A 1 -3.36 20.96 -17.11
C MET A 1 -3.95 21.67 -15.92
N THR A 2 -4.13 20.93 -14.83
CA THR A 2 -4.56 21.46 -13.55
C THR A 2 -3.30 22.02 -12.87
N ASP A 3 -3.28 23.31 -12.51
CA ASP A 3 -2.17 23.90 -11.75
C ASP A 3 -2.33 23.52 -10.27
N PRO A 4 -1.53 22.60 -9.72
CA PRO A 4 -1.75 22.09 -8.36
C PRO A 4 -1.63 23.18 -7.30
N LYS A 5 -0.93 24.27 -7.59
CA LYS A 5 -0.74 25.42 -6.68
C LYS A 5 -2.01 26.22 -6.44
N ARG A 6 -3.02 26.07 -7.30
CA ARG A 6 -4.29 26.79 -7.19
C ARG A 6 -5.37 25.99 -6.48
N LEU A 7 -5.10 24.71 -6.20
CA LEU A 7 -6.05 23.83 -5.54
C LEU A 7 -6.04 24.10 -4.04
N ASN A 8 -7.23 24.30 -3.46
CA ASN A 8 -7.37 24.19 -2.02
C ASN A 8 -7.21 22.72 -1.58
N THR A 9 -7.09 22.47 -0.28
CA THR A 9 -6.87 21.11 0.26
C THR A 9 -7.90 20.09 -0.20
N GLN A 10 -9.18 20.46 -0.29
CA GLN A 10 -10.23 19.55 -0.73
C GLN A 10 -10.10 19.21 -2.21
N GLU A 11 -9.80 20.21 -3.05
CA GLU A 11 -9.56 20.01 -4.49
C GLU A 11 -8.32 19.16 -4.73
N LEU A 12 -7.25 19.38 -3.97
CA LEU A 12 -6.01 18.59 -4.05
C LEU A 12 -6.26 17.13 -3.67
N VAL A 13 -7.00 16.88 -2.57
CA VAL A 13 -7.38 15.51 -2.17
C VAL A 13 -8.19 14.83 -3.25
N SER A 14 -9.21 15.50 -3.79
CA SER A 14 -10.05 14.94 -4.85
C SER A 14 -9.23 14.60 -6.10
N TYR A 15 -8.42 15.55 -6.57
CA TYR A 15 -7.55 15.35 -7.73
C TYR A 15 -6.57 14.19 -7.52
N LEU A 16 -5.85 14.15 -6.39
CA LEU A 16 -4.87 13.10 -6.12
C LEU A 16 -5.53 11.73 -5.93
N ALA A 17 -6.68 11.66 -5.26
CA ALA A 17 -7.40 10.40 -5.04
C ALA A 17 -7.91 9.80 -6.36
N GLU A 18 -8.47 10.62 -7.25
CA GLU A 18 -8.95 10.17 -8.56
C GLU A 18 -7.80 9.68 -9.45
N ASN A 19 -6.72 10.45 -9.55
CA ASN A 19 -5.55 10.07 -10.34
C ASN A 19 -4.84 8.84 -9.76
N ALA A 20 -4.74 8.72 -8.43
CA ALA A 20 -4.20 7.53 -7.78
C ALA A 20 -5.06 6.29 -8.06
N GLY A 21 -6.39 6.41 -8.01
CA GLY A 21 -7.32 5.32 -8.34
C GLY A 21 -7.11 4.81 -9.77
N HIS A 22 -7.09 5.70 -10.75
CA HIS A 22 -6.83 5.33 -12.15
C HIS A 22 -5.43 4.74 -12.36
N TRP A 23 -4.42 5.29 -11.68
CA TRP A 23 -3.07 4.74 -11.74
C TRP A 23 -3.00 3.33 -11.19
N ILE A 24 -3.60 3.06 -10.03
CA ILE A 24 -3.68 1.71 -9.43
C ILE A 24 -4.39 0.73 -10.38
N GLU A 25 -5.51 1.12 -10.98
CA GLU A 25 -6.22 0.29 -11.96
C GLU A 25 -5.35 -0.05 -13.17
N SER A 26 -4.66 0.95 -13.71
CA SER A 26 -3.76 0.80 -14.86
C SER A 26 -2.58 -0.12 -14.54
N GLN A 27 -1.90 0.11 -13.41
CA GLN A 27 -0.78 -0.73 -12.96
C GLN A 27 -1.22 -2.17 -12.73
N ARG A 28 -2.36 -2.37 -12.07
CA ARG A 28 -2.93 -3.72 -11.91
C ARG A 28 -3.16 -4.39 -13.25
N ALA A 29 -3.84 -3.73 -14.19
CA ALA A 29 -4.15 -4.31 -15.50
C ALA A 29 -2.89 -4.67 -16.30
N GLN A 30 -1.92 -3.76 -16.34
CA GLN A 30 -0.65 -3.92 -17.04
C GLN A 30 0.19 -5.07 -16.47
N HIS A 31 0.26 -5.20 -15.14
CA HIS A 31 1.17 -6.14 -14.52
C HIS A 31 0.55 -7.52 -14.30
N ARG A 32 -0.77 -7.62 -14.10
CA ARG A 32 -1.46 -8.88 -13.80
C ARG A 32 -1.24 -9.96 -14.86
N VAL A 33 -1.21 -9.58 -16.14
CA VAL A 33 -1.03 -10.52 -17.27
C VAL A 33 0.34 -11.20 -17.30
N HIS A 34 1.32 -10.68 -16.57
CA HIS A 34 2.68 -11.19 -16.49
C HIS A 34 3.09 -11.59 -15.07
N ALA A 35 2.13 -11.59 -14.13
CA ALA A 35 2.40 -11.88 -12.74
C ALA A 35 2.13 -13.34 -12.43
N ASP A 36 2.98 -13.93 -11.60
CA ASP A 36 2.91 -15.33 -11.20
C ASP A 36 2.03 -15.49 -9.95
N PRO A 37 1.51 -16.69 -9.67
CA PRO A 37 0.99 -17.02 -8.35
C PRO A 37 2.06 -16.83 -7.26
N LEU A 38 1.63 -16.69 -6.00
CA LEU A 38 2.56 -16.66 -4.88
C LEU A 38 3.40 -17.97 -4.83
N PRO A 39 4.71 -17.90 -4.57
CA PRO A 39 5.55 -19.09 -4.43
C PRO A 39 5.08 -20.01 -3.30
N ASP A 40 5.27 -21.31 -3.44
CA ASP A 40 4.86 -22.31 -2.43
C ASP A 40 5.42 -22.03 -1.04
N THR A 41 6.66 -21.55 -0.94
CA THR A 41 7.29 -21.17 0.34
C THR A 41 6.58 -20.01 1.02
N THR A 42 6.12 -19.04 0.22
CA THR A 42 5.36 -17.89 0.69
C THR A 42 3.93 -18.28 1.05
N LEU A 43 3.27 -19.11 0.23
CA LEU A 43 1.96 -19.68 0.56
C LEU A 43 1.99 -20.41 1.89
N ALA A 44 2.99 -21.26 2.12
CA ALA A 44 3.15 -21.99 3.38
C ALA A 44 3.40 -21.05 4.57
N ALA A 45 4.16 -19.97 4.39
CA ALA A 45 4.46 -19.02 5.45
C ALA A 45 3.27 -18.13 5.85
N LEU A 46 2.38 -17.84 4.89
CA LEU A 46 1.22 -16.97 5.07
C LEU A 46 -0.09 -17.75 5.32
N SER A 47 -0.06 -19.07 5.14
CA SER A 47 -1.17 -19.96 5.45
C SER A 47 -1.58 -19.85 6.92
N GLY A 48 -2.88 -19.64 7.16
CA GLY A 48 -3.45 -19.46 8.49
C GLY A 48 -3.59 -18.00 8.93
N PHE A 49 -2.95 -17.05 8.24
CA PHE A 49 -3.19 -15.61 8.43
C PHE A 49 -4.21 -15.06 7.43
N PHE A 50 -4.14 -15.53 6.19
CA PHE A 50 -5.05 -15.14 5.11
C PHE A 50 -5.91 -16.31 4.66
N GLU A 51 -7.11 -16.00 4.17
CA GLU A 51 -8.01 -16.99 3.60
C GLU A 51 -7.42 -17.59 2.32
N LYS A 52 -7.74 -18.86 2.06
CA LYS A 52 -7.24 -19.57 0.87
C LYS A 52 -7.61 -18.83 -0.42
N GLY A 53 -8.82 -18.28 -0.50
CA GLY A 53 -9.27 -17.53 -1.68
C GLY A 53 -8.43 -16.26 -1.94
N THR A 54 -7.93 -15.61 -0.90
CA THR A 54 -7.03 -14.46 -0.99
C THR A 54 -5.65 -14.88 -1.46
N LEU A 55 -5.07 -15.91 -0.86
CA LEU A 55 -3.79 -16.47 -1.29
C LEU A 55 -3.82 -16.93 -2.76
N ASP A 56 -4.90 -17.60 -3.17
CA ASP A 56 -5.05 -18.15 -4.53
C ASP A 56 -5.21 -17.05 -5.61
N ARG A 57 -5.83 -15.90 -5.29
CA ARG A 57 -6.09 -14.81 -6.26
C ARG A 57 -4.93 -13.84 -6.41
N THR A 58 -4.12 -13.69 -5.36
CA THR A 58 -2.96 -12.80 -5.35
C THR A 58 -1.93 -13.23 -6.39
N ARG A 59 -1.38 -12.26 -7.09
CA ARG A 59 -0.26 -12.44 -8.00
C ARG A 59 0.92 -11.61 -7.54
N ILE A 60 2.12 -12.06 -7.87
CA ILE A 60 3.37 -11.39 -7.56
C ILE A 60 4.23 -11.29 -8.81
N ARG A 61 4.94 -10.18 -8.97
CA ARG A 61 5.82 -9.96 -10.11
C ARG A 61 7.05 -9.15 -9.69
N HIS A 62 8.23 -9.63 -10.05
CA HIS A 62 9.43 -8.82 -9.99
C HIS A 62 9.50 -7.88 -11.20
N VAL A 63 9.77 -6.61 -10.94
CA VAL A 63 10.01 -5.57 -11.94
C VAL A 63 11.38 -4.94 -11.69
N PRO A 64 12.07 -4.39 -12.70
CA PRO A 64 13.35 -3.73 -12.48
C PRO A 64 13.26 -2.62 -11.42
N SER A 65 12.25 -1.76 -11.54
CA SER A 65 11.95 -0.68 -10.60
C SER A 65 10.45 -0.42 -10.55
N ILE A 66 9.97 0.19 -9.46
CA ILE A 66 8.58 0.67 -9.34
C ILE A 66 8.57 2.14 -9.75
N GLU A 67 7.85 2.47 -10.83
CA GLU A 67 7.81 3.82 -11.37
C GLU A 67 6.89 4.74 -10.54
N ASN A 68 7.28 6.02 -10.42
CA ASN A 68 6.42 7.03 -9.83
C ASN A 68 5.19 7.31 -10.72
N PRO A 69 4.03 7.65 -10.16
CA PRO A 69 2.83 7.93 -10.94
C PRO A 69 3.03 9.08 -11.94
N PRO A 70 2.49 8.96 -13.16
CA PRO A 70 2.70 9.97 -14.20
C PRO A 70 2.13 11.35 -13.84
N PHE A 71 1.10 11.41 -12.99
CA PHE A 71 0.51 12.66 -12.53
C PHE A 71 1.42 13.45 -11.58
N TYR A 72 2.55 12.88 -11.12
CA TYR A 72 3.58 13.65 -10.39
C TYR A 72 4.29 14.66 -11.30
N GLN A 73 4.35 14.41 -12.61
CA GLN A 73 4.97 15.34 -13.56
C GLN A 73 4.34 16.73 -13.51
N GLU A 74 3.01 16.82 -13.33
CA GLU A 74 2.31 18.12 -13.21
C GLU A 74 2.75 18.92 -11.97
N PHE A 75 3.17 18.23 -10.91
CA PHE A 75 3.72 18.86 -9.70
C PHE A 75 5.18 19.26 -9.88
N GLU A 76 5.99 18.40 -10.50
CA GLU A 76 7.40 18.69 -10.81
C GLU A 76 7.53 19.92 -11.71
N GLU A 77 6.69 20.02 -12.75
CA GLU A 77 6.63 21.18 -13.65
C GLU A 77 6.16 22.45 -12.93
N ALA A 78 5.35 22.30 -11.89
CA ALA A 78 5.00 23.39 -10.98
C ALA A 78 6.12 23.72 -9.98
N GLY A 79 7.19 22.93 -9.89
CA GLY A 79 8.28 23.12 -8.93
C GLY A 79 7.93 22.69 -7.50
N GLU A 80 6.95 21.79 -7.34
CA GLU A 80 6.61 21.13 -6.08
C GLU A 80 7.33 19.77 -6.02
N ALA A 81 7.96 19.47 -4.87
CA ALA A 81 8.51 18.14 -4.64
C ALA A 81 7.41 17.19 -4.16
N PHE A 82 7.32 15.99 -4.75
CA PHE A 82 6.39 14.98 -4.26
C PHE A 82 7.03 14.17 -3.11
N PRO A 83 6.32 13.95 -2.00
CA PRO A 83 6.90 13.35 -0.80
C PRO A 83 7.07 11.83 -0.83
N LEU A 84 6.41 11.12 -1.74
CA LEU A 84 6.59 9.67 -1.91
C LEU A 84 7.40 9.40 -3.16
N ASP A 85 8.53 8.75 -3.01
CA ASP A 85 9.30 8.16 -4.10
C ASP A 85 9.16 6.64 -4.03
N PHE A 86 8.42 6.06 -4.96
CA PHE A 86 8.17 4.62 -4.99
C PHE A 86 9.36 3.84 -5.56
N THR A 87 10.32 4.51 -6.22
CA THR A 87 11.50 3.84 -6.81
C THR A 87 12.42 3.22 -5.76
N VAL A 88 12.34 3.70 -4.51
CA VAL A 88 13.08 3.18 -3.36
C VAL A 88 12.31 2.15 -2.53
N TRP A 89 11.07 1.82 -2.91
CA TRP A 89 10.26 0.86 -2.18
C TRP A 89 10.63 -0.57 -2.55
N ALA A 90 10.62 -1.47 -1.56
CA ALA A 90 10.88 -2.89 -1.77
C ALA A 90 9.74 -3.57 -2.56
N ALA A 91 8.49 -3.19 -2.27
CA ALA A 91 7.30 -3.71 -2.93
C ALA A 91 6.16 -2.68 -2.91
N ILE A 92 5.14 -2.92 -3.72
CA ILE A 92 3.86 -2.19 -3.71
C ILE A 92 2.73 -3.09 -4.21
N THR A 93 1.52 -2.86 -3.73
CA THR A 93 0.32 -3.61 -4.14
C THR A 93 -0.62 -2.77 -4.99
N PHE A 94 -1.05 -3.35 -6.12
CA PHE A 94 -2.09 -2.82 -7.00
C PHE A 94 -3.27 -3.82 -7.09
N GLY A 95 -4.26 -3.64 -6.25
CA GLY A 95 -5.41 -4.56 -6.12
C GLY A 95 -4.97 -5.94 -5.62
N ASP A 96 -4.85 -6.90 -6.52
CA ASP A 96 -4.43 -8.28 -6.25
C ASP A 96 -3.08 -8.64 -6.88
N VAL A 97 -2.28 -7.63 -7.25
CA VAL A 97 -0.95 -7.78 -7.83
C VAL A 97 0.07 -7.08 -6.94
N ILE A 98 1.03 -7.83 -6.44
CA ILE A 98 2.18 -7.34 -5.69
C ILE A 98 3.34 -7.17 -6.67
N LEU A 99 3.89 -5.97 -6.77
CA LEU A 99 5.16 -5.74 -7.47
C LEU A 99 6.30 -5.75 -6.46
N VAL A 100 7.38 -6.45 -6.80
CA VAL A 100 8.64 -6.43 -6.06
C VAL A 100 9.66 -5.67 -6.89
N ASN A 101 10.31 -4.69 -6.27
CA ASN A 101 11.33 -3.89 -6.90
C ASN A 101 12.65 -4.66 -6.93
N GLY A 102 13.13 -5.02 -8.12
CA GLY A 102 14.35 -5.81 -8.31
C GLY A 102 15.64 -5.06 -7.97
N GLU A 103 15.66 -3.73 -8.09
CA GLU A 103 16.80 -2.91 -7.67
C GLU A 103 16.94 -2.88 -6.15
N GLN A 104 15.83 -2.83 -5.42
CA GLN A 104 15.82 -2.82 -3.94
C GLN A 104 15.88 -4.24 -3.35
N VAL A 105 15.32 -5.23 -4.06
CA VAL A 105 15.22 -6.62 -3.65
C VAL A 105 15.69 -7.54 -4.78
N PRO A 106 17.02 -7.77 -4.93
CA PRO A 106 17.57 -8.60 -6.01
C PRO A 106 17.23 -10.10 -5.92
N GLY A 107 16.72 -10.55 -4.77
CA GLY A 107 16.33 -11.94 -4.51
C GLY A 107 14.85 -12.08 -4.16
N PRO A 108 14.41 -13.22 -3.61
CA PRO A 108 13.06 -13.37 -3.12
C PRO A 108 12.76 -12.34 -2.00
N PRO A 109 11.58 -11.68 -2.00
CA PRO A 109 11.20 -10.80 -0.91
C PRO A 109 11.04 -11.59 0.39
N SER A 110 11.28 -10.92 1.52
CA SER A 110 10.98 -11.55 2.82
C SER A 110 9.48 -11.84 2.93
N HIS A 111 9.11 -12.90 3.64
CA HIS A 111 7.70 -13.18 3.88
C HIS A 111 7.01 -12.06 4.66
N SER A 112 7.76 -11.26 5.42
CA SER A 112 7.21 -10.10 6.12
C SER A 112 6.80 -8.98 5.17
N VAL A 113 7.63 -8.66 4.18
CA VAL A 113 7.28 -7.72 3.11
C VAL A 113 6.03 -8.22 2.37
N VAL A 114 6.00 -9.49 1.97
CA VAL A 114 4.82 -10.03 1.28
C VAL A 114 3.58 -10.04 2.18
N PHE A 115 3.73 -10.25 3.50
CA PHE A 115 2.63 -10.16 4.45
C PHE A 115 2.04 -8.74 4.47
N HIS A 116 2.88 -7.70 4.53
CA HIS A 116 2.44 -6.29 4.48
C HIS A 116 1.65 -6.01 3.20
N GLU A 117 2.18 -6.43 2.05
CA GLU A 117 1.51 -6.28 0.76
C GLU A 117 0.17 -7.04 0.70
N MET A 118 0.10 -8.22 1.32
CA MET A 118 -1.15 -8.98 1.44
C MET A 118 -2.21 -8.27 2.28
N VAL A 119 -1.82 -7.45 3.27
CA VAL A 119 -2.78 -6.58 3.99
C VAL A 119 -3.45 -5.63 3.01
N HIS A 120 -2.69 -5.02 2.09
CA HIS A 120 -3.27 -4.15 1.07
C HIS A 120 -4.16 -4.90 0.08
N VAL A 121 -3.84 -6.15 -0.29
CA VAL A 121 -4.73 -6.98 -1.13
C VAL A 121 -6.11 -7.11 -0.50
N VAL A 122 -6.19 -7.34 0.81
CA VAL A 122 -7.46 -7.44 1.53
C VAL A 122 -8.14 -6.08 1.63
N GLN A 123 -7.39 -5.01 1.91
CA GLN A 123 -7.95 -3.65 1.94
C GLN A 123 -8.56 -3.24 0.59
N TYR A 124 -7.93 -3.62 -0.53
CA TYR A 124 -8.49 -3.42 -1.87
C TYR A 124 -9.75 -4.23 -2.11
N ASP A 125 -9.81 -5.47 -1.63
CA ASP A 125 -11.00 -6.34 -1.77
C ASP A 125 -12.21 -5.77 -1.01
N GLU A 126 -11.98 -5.24 0.19
CA GLU A 126 -13.04 -4.65 1.04
C GLU A 126 -13.50 -3.27 0.55
N LEU A 127 -12.59 -2.44 0.02
CA LEU A 127 -12.89 -1.04 -0.33
C LEU A 127 -13.17 -0.85 -1.82
N GLY A 128 -12.54 -1.65 -2.68
CA GLY A 128 -12.32 -1.29 -4.07
C GLY A 128 -11.20 -0.24 -4.24
N ILE A 129 -10.68 -0.14 -5.47
CA ILE A 129 -9.48 0.67 -5.76
C ILE A 129 -9.67 2.16 -5.49
N HIS A 130 -10.77 2.75 -5.96
CA HIS A 130 -11.00 4.19 -5.83
C HIS A 130 -11.23 4.63 -4.39
N GLU A 131 -11.94 3.83 -3.61
CA GLU A 131 -12.14 4.11 -2.18
C GLU A 131 -10.86 3.91 -1.38
N PHE A 132 -10.07 2.86 -1.70
CA PHE A 132 -8.73 2.69 -1.14
C PHE A 132 -7.87 3.94 -1.40
N ALA A 133 -7.78 4.38 -2.67
CA ALA A 133 -7.01 5.55 -3.07
C ALA A 133 -7.44 6.81 -2.30
N ARG A 134 -8.74 7.02 -2.15
CA ARG A 134 -9.29 8.14 -1.37
C ARG A 134 -8.91 8.07 0.11
N ARG A 135 -8.99 6.89 0.73
CA ARG A 135 -8.59 6.69 2.15
C ARG A 135 -7.08 6.76 2.36
N TYR A 136 -6.30 6.52 1.32
CA TYR A 136 -4.85 6.71 1.33
C TYR A 136 -4.47 8.19 1.25
N VAL A 137 -4.98 8.88 0.22
CA VAL A 137 -4.63 10.26 -0.12
C VAL A 137 -5.16 11.26 0.90
N THR A 138 -6.39 11.10 1.39
CA THR A 138 -7.03 12.09 2.27
C THR A 138 -6.20 12.38 3.53
N PRO A 139 -5.90 11.40 4.40
CA PRO A 139 -5.10 11.63 5.59
C PRO A 139 -3.67 12.02 5.25
N PHE A 140 -3.11 11.50 4.15
CA PHE A 140 -1.76 11.85 3.69
C PHE A 140 -1.64 13.35 3.38
N VAL A 141 -2.57 13.92 2.61
CA VAL A 141 -2.57 15.36 2.31
C VAL A 141 -2.88 16.18 3.57
N GLN A 142 -3.87 15.77 4.36
CA GLN A 142 -4.28 16.48 5.58
C GLN A 142 -3.18 16.53 6.65
N SER A 143 -2.30 15.53 6.68
CA SER A 143 -1.17 15.44 7.62
C SER A 143 0.11 16.09 7.10
N ARG A 144 0.03 16.87 6.02
CA ARG A 144 1.20 17.46 5.32
C ARG A 144 2.17 16.37 4.84
N PHE A 145 1.60 15.35 4.22
CA PHE A 145 2.31 14.26 3.57
C PHE A 145 3.10 13.36 4.53
N ASN A 146 2.56 13.14 5.73
CA ASN A 146 3.12 12.15 6.64
C ASN A 146 2.58 10.76 6.30
N TYR A 147 3.43 9.91 5.73
CA TYR A 147 3.09 8.52 5.40
C TYR A 147 2.55 7.73 6.60
N MET A 148 3.19 7.91 7.77
CA MET A 148 2.83 7.18 8.99
C MET A 148 1.47 7.59 9.56
N SER A 149 0.85 8.67 9.06
CA SER A 149 -0.50 9.05 9.47
C SER A 149 -1.59 8.36 8.66
N ILE A 150 -1.24 7.55 7.66
CA ILE A 150 -2.21 6.85 6.83
C ILE A 150 -2.76 5.66 7.64
N PRO A 151 -4.08 5.61 7.93
CA PRO A 151 -4.67 4.54 8.72
C PRO A 151 -4.43 3.15 8.13
N LEU A 152 -4.50 3.05 6.79
CA LEU A 152 -4.31 1.79 6.06
C LEU A 152 -2.88 1.23 6.25
N GLU A 153 -1.87 2.12 6.23
CA GLU A 153 -0.46 1.76 6.50
C GLU A 153 -0.24 1.41 7.96
N SER A 154 -0.87 2.15 8.89
CA SER A 154 -0.77 1.86 10.32
C SER A 154 -1.27 0.45 10.66
N VAL A 155 -2.37 0.02 10.02
CA VAL A 155 -2.87 -1.36 10.15
C VAL A 155 -1.89 -2.36 9.54
N ALA A 156 -1.33 -2.08 8.37
CA ALA A 156 -0.39 -2.98 7.70
C ALA A 156 0.88 -3.19 8.54
N PHE A 157 1.51 -2.12 9.06
CA PHE A 157 2.68 -2.23 9.94
C PHE A 157 2.39 -2.92 11.26
N ASP A 158 1.24 -2.67 11.90
CA ASP A 158 0.86 -3.35 13.15
C ASP A 158 0.77 -4.87 12.95
N LEU A 159 0.06 -5.29 11.89
CA LEU A 159 -0.11 -6.70 11.58
C LEU A 159 1.20 -7.35 11.10
N GLN A 160 2.03 -6.62 10.36
CA GLN A 160 3.38 -7.06 9.99
C GLN A 160 4.23 -7.30 11.24
N GLY A 161 4.26 -6.37 12.19
CA GLY A 161 5.01 -6.54 13.44
C GLY A 161 4.55 -7.77 14.23
N ARG A 162 3.23 -7.98 14.35
CA ARG A 162 2.67 -9.21 14.95
C ARG A 162 3.07 -10.48 14.21
N PHE A 163 3.13 -10.44 12.88
CA PHE A 163 3.60 -11.56 12.06
C PHE A 163 5.09 -11.87 12.29
N GLU A 164 5.93 -10.83 12.44
CA GLU A 164 7.37 -10.96 12.70
C GLU A 164 7.68 -11.49 14.10
N GLU A 165 6.93 -11.06 15.12
CA GLU A 165 7.16 -11.42 16.53
C GLU A 165 6.88 -12.90 16.86
N ARG A 166 6.08 -13.61 16.04
CA ARG A 166 5.72 -15.03 16.18
C ARG A 166 5.68 -15.56 17.63
N SER A 167 4.81 -15.02 18.48
CA SER A 167 4.46 -15.64 19.76
C SER A 167 3.20 -16.51 19.64
N GLY A 168 3.29 -17.61 18.88
CA GLY A 168 2.44 -18.82 19.04
C GLY A 168 0.90 -18.71 18.89
N ASN A 169 0.33 -17.52 18.78
CA ASN A 169 -1.11 -17.33 18.63
C ASN A 169 -1.42 -17.12 17.15
N SER A 170 -2.00 -18.16 16.54
CA SER A 170 -2.67 -18.03 15.25
C SER A 170 -3.72 -16.92 15.33
N PHE A 171 -3.59 -15.89 14.51
CA PHE A 171 -4.60 -14.87 14.32
C PHE A 171 -4.97 -14.78 12.84
N SER A 172 -6.23 -14.48 12.56
CA SER A 172 -6.66 -14.18 11.19
C SER A 172 -6.34 -12.71 10.89
N ALA A 173 -5.40 -12.47 9.98
CA ALA A 173 -5.08 -11.13 9.52
C ALA A 173 -6.28 -10.52 8.80
N GLU A 174 -7.02 -11.31 8.01
CA GLU A 174 -8.21 -10.81 7.30
C GLU A 174 -9.31 -10.33 8.23
N GLU A 175 -9.62 -11.07 9.30
CA GLU A 175 -10.62 -10.64 10.28
C GLU A 175 -10.20 -9.33 10.96
N GLU A 176 -8.92 -9.20 11.31
CA GLU A 176 -8.36 -8.00 11.92
C GLU A 176 -8.44 -6.80 10.97
N ILE A 177 -8.09 -6.99 9.69
CA ILE A 177 -8.19 -5.95 8.65
C ILE A 177 -9.64 -5.49 8.51
N ARG A 178 -10.59 -6.42 8.35
CA ARG A 178 -12.03 -6.11 8.24
C ARG A 178 -12.55 -5.36 9.47
N SER A 179 -12.11 -5.75 10.66
CA SER A 179 -12.51 -5.07 11.90
C SER A 179 -11.99 -3.63 12.00
N ARG A 180 -10.88 -3.32 11.32
CA ARG A 180 -10.19 -2.01 11.37
C ARG A 180 -10.35 -1.20 10.09
N ILE A 181 -11.02 -1.72 9.05
CA ILE A 181 -11.11 -1.07 7.74
C ILE A 181 -11.76 0.32 7.82
N GLY A 182 -12.68 0.50 8.78
CA GLY A 182 -13.35 1.78 9.07
C GLY A 182 -12.76 2.56 10.24
N ALA A 183 -11.67 2.10 10.87
CA ALA A 183 -11.08 2.77 12.02
C ALA A 183 -10.44 4.10 11.58
N PRO A 184 -10.67 5.21 12.30
CA PRO A 184 -9.83 6.38 12.14
C PRO A 184 -8.39 5.98 12.49
N GLY A 185 -7.42 6.43 11.70
CA GLY A 185 -6.01 6.09 11.93
C GLY A 185 -5.59 6.35 13.36
N LEU A 186 -4.73 5.48 13.90
CA LEU A 186 -4.19 5.71 15.24
C LEU A 186 -3.55 7.11 15.26
N PRO A 187 -3.81 7.94 16.28
CA PRO A 187 -3.01 9.12 16.48
C PRO A 187 -1.57 8.66 16.65
N TYR A 188 -0.71 8.97 15.69
CA TYR A 188 0.72 8.72 15.83
C TYR A 188 1.16 9.40 17.11
N ALA A 189 1.62 8.62 18.08
CA ALA A 189 2.16 9.12 19.33
C ALA A 189 3.45 9.88 18.99
N GLY A 190 3.30 11.17 18.71
CA GLY A 190 4.42 12.11 18.65
C GLY A 190 5.13 12.06 19.98
N SER A 191 6.34 11.50 19.98
CA SER A 191 7.45 11.81 20.89
C SER A 191 7.04 12.47 22.22
N GLY A 192 6.51 11.68 23.14
CA GLY A 192 6.42 12.04 24.55
C GLY A 192 7.68 11.63 25.31
N ARG A 193 8.82 12.24 24.98
CA ARG A 193 9.89 12.44 25.97
C ARG A 193 9.90 13.92 26.28
N ALA A 194 9.11 14.29 27.28
CA ALA A 194 9.42 15.45 28.10
C ALA A 194 10.40 14.96 29.19
N ASP A 195 11.42 15.77 29.40
CA ASP A 195 12.50 15.57 30.38
C ASP A 195 12.02 15.25 31.80
#